data_AF-T0QZP9-F1
#
_entry.id   AF-T0QZP9-F1
#
_cell.length_a   1.000
_cell.length_b   1.000
_cell.length_c   1.000
_cell.angle_alpha   90.00
_cell.angle_beta   90.00
_cell.angle_gamma   90.00
#
_symmetry.space_group_name_H-M   'P 1'
#
loop_
_entity.id
_entity.type
_entity.pdbx_description
1 polymer ?
#
loop_
_entity_poly.entity_id
_entity_poly.type
_entity_poly.pdbx_seq_one_letter_code
_entity_poly.pdbx_strand_id
1 'polypeptide(L)'
;MHILRDIKYCLFAIFNWIGHNIHNMYGIVNVFDIMWLRPLPGGLLKEDHPFATGINPEDGEVIWYKNIAYQSKRKREFKHSDEEIVAKIMTYLARMVETSSSSHFYPRGRKNRMPPAVNYIHGTVHYNGVSLIFDDFQDALEHFTDPVFYKDFFKMIMKEKREPTIIFRDKDYDPEEFAIFSCFMKTRFPFFGNPNGNKKRLHWGTPSPWPAFNLIAGWWIEPTKKLRDVKNHSLVLRAPFVQGVYLQRSDYGKLGRSSYMFPEKLWSRFTYFRIKLRGDRGGMYFTDKRKIDKGFLYDPSNLITLKERIYEKIMGEI
;
A
#
# COMPACT_ATOMS: atom_id res chain seq x y z
N MET A 1 -4.80 14.02 31.54
CA MET A 1 -5.26 12.91 30.67
C MET A 1 -4.34 12.66 29.47
N HIS A 2 -3.81 13.70 28.79
CA HIS A 2 -2.89 13.54 27.64
C HIS A 2 -1.55 12.85 27.98
N ILE A 3 -0.90 13.21 29.09
CA ILE A 3 0.40 12.63 29.49
C ILE A 3 0.35 11.11 29.63
N LEU A 4 -0.67 10.57 30.31
CA LEU A 4 -0.81 9.12 30.50
C LEU A 4 -1.00 8.37 29.17
N ARG A 5 -1.78 8.95 28.24
CA ARG A 5 -1.97 8.42 26.88
C ARG A 5 -0.65 8.37 26.13
N ASP A 6 0.14 9.43 26.25
CA ASP A 6 1.39 9.59 25.52
C ASP A 6 2.47 8.66 26.05
N ILE A 7 2.56 8.48 27.38
CA ILE A 7 3.39 7.46 28.03
C ILE A 7 2.97 6.06 27.53
N LYS A 8 1.66 5.77 27.55
CA LYS A 8 1.14 4.51 27.03
C LYS A 8 1.55 4.30 25.58
N TYR A 9 1.38 5.31 24.72
CA TYR A 9 1.83 5.23 23.33
C TYR A 9 3.32 4.91 23.22
N CYS A 10 4.20 5.60 23.95
CA CYS A 10 5.65 5.36 23.91
C CYS A 10 6.00 3.92 24.33
N LEU A 11 5.33 3.36 25.34
CA LEU A 11 5.51 1.96 25.76
C LEU A 11 5.04 0.99 24.67
N PHE A 12 3.87 1.24 24.08
CA PHE A 12 3.31 0.39 23.02
C PHE A 12 4.02 0.53 21.67
N ALA A 13 4.72 1.64 21.43
CA ALA A 13 5.45 1.89 20.18
C ALA A 13 6.48 0.78 19.89
N ILE A 14 7.13 0.26 20.94
CA ILE A 14 8.08 -0.85 20.83
C ILE A 14 7.35 -2.13 20.36
N PHE A 15 6.26 -2.50 21.02
CA PHE A 15 5.50 -3.69 20.67
C PHE A 15 4.87 -3.61 19.28
N ASN A 16 4.31 -2.46 18.91
CA ASN A 16 3.80 -2.22 17.56
C ASN A 16 4.90 -2.30 16.53
N TRP A 17 6.09 -1.77 16.82
CA TRP A 17 7.24 -1.89 15.92
C TRP A 17 7.70 -3.35 15.76
N ILE A 18 7.75 -4.13 16.83
CA ILE A 18 8.04 -5.58 16.76
C ILE A 18 6.96 -6.27 15.90
N GLY A 19 5.69 -6.01 16.19
CA GLY A 19 4.54 -6.53 15.45
C GLY A 19 4.62 -6.18 13.96
N HIS A 20 4.93 -4.93 13.63
CA HIS A 20 5.16 -4.46 12.27
C HIS A 20 6.26 -5.25 11.56
N ASN A 21 7.37 -5.54 12.21
CA ASN A 21 8.46 -6.31 11.60
C ASN A 21 8.08 -7.79 11.39
N ILE A 22 7.39 -8.40 12.35
CA ILE A 22 6.86 -9.77 12.23
C ILE A 22 5.85 -9.83 11.07
N HIS A 23 4.92 -8.88 11.02
CA HIS A 23 3.91 -8.77 9.97
C HIS A 23 4.56 -8.54 8.59
N ASN A 24 5.55 -7.66 8.51
CA ASN A 24 6.31 -7.44 7.29
C ASN A 24 7.04 -8.72 6.84
N MET A 25 7.65 -9.48 7.77
CA MET A 25 8.28 -10.76 7.44
C MET A 25 7.27 -11.76 6.90
N TYR A 26 6.09 -11.85 7.53
CA TYR A 26 4.99 -12.67 7.02
C TYR A 26 4.56 -12.26 5.60
N GLY A 27 4.41 -10.95 5.35
CA GLY A 27 4.16 -10.42 4.00
C GLY A 27 5.26 -10.80 3.02
N ILE A 28 6.54 -10.68 3.40
CA ILE A 28 7.70 -11.02 2.57
C ILE A 28 7.68 -12.50 2.19
N VAL A 29 7.40 -13.39 3.14
CA VAL A 29 7.30 -14.84 2.86
C VAL A 29 6.18 -15.12 1.86
N ASN A 30 5.04 -14.42 1.95
CA ASN A 30 3.95 -14.58 1.00
C ASN A 30 4.28 -14.02 -0.39
N VAL A 31 5.00 -12.90 -0.47
CA VAL A 31 5.50 -12.36 -1.75
C VAL A 31 6.52 -13.32 -2.37
N PHE A 32 7.46 -13.83 -1.58
CA PHE A 32 8.44 -14.84 -2.00
C PHE A 32 7.74 -16.07 -2.60
N ASP A 33 6.70 -16.55 -1.91
CA ASP A 33 5.89 -17.69 -2.35
C ASP A 33 5.26 -17.45 -3.72
N ILE A 34 4.57 -16.33 -3.92
CA ILE A 34 3.89 -16.03 -5.20
C ILE A 34 4.84 -15.57 -6.31
N MET A 35 6.09 -15.21 -5.98
CA MET A 35 7.08 -14.79 -6.97
C MET A 35 7.98 -15.93 -7.44
N TRP A 36 8.46 -16.79 -6.54
CA TRP A 36 9.58 -17.70 -6.83
C TRP A 36 9.32 -19.16 -6.51
N LEU A 37 8.56 -19.47 -5.45
CA LEU A 37 8.28 -20.86 -5.07
C LEU A 37 7.12 -21.43 -5.89
N ARG A 38 6.02 -20.68 -5.94
CA ARG A 38 4.83 -20.96 -6.74
C ARG A 38 4.52 -19.68 -7.52
N PRO A 39 5.22 -19.37 -8.60
CA PRO A 39 5.01 -18.11 -9.32
C PRO A 39 3.55 -17.92 -9.76
N LEU A 40 3.03 -16.69 -9.67
CA LEU A 40 1.80 -16.28 -10.37
C LEU A 40 2.18 -15.78 -11.77
N PRO A 41 1.78 -16.47 -12.86
CA PRO A 41 2.09 -16.04 -14.21
C PRO A 41 1.33 -14.79 -14.61
N GLY A 42 1.84 -14.07 -15.60
CA GLY A 42 1.03 -13.05 -16.26
C GLY A 42 -0.06 -13.68 -17.13
N GLY A 43 -1.04 -12.88 -17.52
CA GLY A 43 -2.19 -13.33 -18.30
C GLY A 43 -3.27 -14.07 -17.50
N LEU A 44 -3.17 -14.14 -16.17
CA LEU A 44 -4.22 -14.77 -15.34
C LEU A 44 -5.55 -14.04 -15.50
N LEU A 45 -5.52 -12.71 -15.45
CA LEU A 45 -6.70 -11.88 -15.63
C LEU A 45 -6.76 -11.35 -17.06
N LYS A 46 -7.95 -11.05 -17.56
CA LYS A 46 -8.14 -10.30 -18.80
C LYS A 46 -8.02 -8.79 -18.53
N GLU A 47 -7.78 -8.00 -19.57
CA GLU A 47 -7.68 -6.54 -19.48
C GLU A 47 -9.01 -5.86 -19.09
N ASP A 48 -10.14 -6.51 -19.33
CA ASP A 48 -11.48 -6.07 -18.91
C ASP A 48 -11.82 -6.48 -17.46
N HIS A 49 -10.99 -7.28 -16.81
CA HIS A 49 -11.24 -7.74 -15.45
C HIS A 49 -11.30 -6.56 -14.46
N PRO A 50 -12.16 -6.58 -13.43
CA PRO A 50 -12.29 -5.45 -12.49
C PRO A 50 -11.01 -5.07 -11.72
N PHE A 51 -10.10 -6.02 -11.47
CA PHE A 51 -8.76 -5.70 -10.95
C PHE A 51 -7.84 -4.98 -11.97
N ALA A 52 -8.13 -5.01 -13.27
CA ALA A 52 -7.38 -4.26 -14.29
C ALA A 52 -8.03 -2.90 -14.59
N THR A 53 -9.36 -2.78 -14.42
CA THR A 53 -10.12 -1.59 -14.83
C THR A 53 -10.58 -0.72 -13.66
N GLY A 54 -10.85 -1.30 -12.49
CA GLY A 54 -11.53 -0.62 -11.40
C GLY A 54 -13.05 -0.51 -11.56
N ILE A 55 -13.62 -1.09 -12.62
CA ILE A 55 -15.05 -1.02 -12.94
C ILE A 55 -15.79 -2.13 -12.20
N ASN A 56 -16.84 -1.78 -11.47
CA ASN A 56 -17.72 -2.74 -10.81
C ASN A 56 -18.62 -3.44 -11.84
N PRO A 57 -18.62 -4.78 -11.94
CA PRO A 57 -19.46 -5.48 -12.91
C PRO A 57 -20.96 -5.37 -12.64
N GLU A 58 -21.38 -5.03 -11.42
CA GLU A 58 -22.80 -4.94 -11.06
C GLU A 58 -23.47 -3.68 -11.62
N ASP A 59 -22.75 -2.57 -11.69
CA ASP A 59 -23.32 -1.25 -12.06
C ASP A 59 -22.55 -0.52 -13.16
N GLY A 60 -21.42 -1.06 -13.62
CA GLY A 60 -20.59 -0.46 -14.68
C GLY A 60 -19.82 0.78 -14.26
N GLU A 61 -19.91 1.19 -12.98
CA GLU A 61 -19.26 2.39 -12.46
C GLU A 61 -17.90 2.09 -11.84
N VAL A 62 -17.08 3.12 -11.72
CA VAL A 62 -15.79 3.02 -11.03
C VAL A 62 -16.02 2.83 -9.53
N ILE A 63 -15.46 1.75 -8.95
CA ILE A 63 -15.71 1.39 -7.55
C ILE A 63 -15.03 2.34 -6.54
N TRP A 64 -13.99 3.06 -6.97
CA TRP A 64 -13.07 3.76 -6.07
C TRP A 64 -13.76 4.82 -5.20
N TYR A 65 -14.73 5.54 -5.76
CA TYR A 65 -15.49 6.58 -5.03
C TYR A 65 -16.37 5.96 -3.95
N LYS A 66 -16.96 4.80 -4.23
CA LYS A 66 -17.78 4.04 -3.29
C LYS A 66 -16.94 3.45 -2.14
N ASN A 67 -15.64 3.30 -2.37
CA ASN A 67 -14.67 2.79 -1.39
C ASN A 67 -13.95 3.88 -0.59
N ILE A 68 -14.38 5.15 -0.67
CA ILE A 68 -13.91 6.19 0.23
C ILE A 68 -14.57 5.96 1.60
N ALA A 69 -13.79 5.50 2.58
CA ALA A 69 -14.31 5.18 3.91
C ALA A 69 -14.32 6.40 4.85
N TYR A 70 -13.46 7.39 4.58
CA TYR A 70 -13.37 8.59 5.41
C TYR A 70 -12.74 9.76 4.65
N GLN A 71 -13.25 10.96 4.92
CA GLN A 71 -12.73 12.23 4.45
C GLN A 71 -12.66 13.19 5.63
N SER A 72 -11.46 13.65 5.98
CA SER A 72 -11.35 14.74 6.96
C SER A 72 -11.96 16.02 6.39
N LYS A 73 -12.42 16.90 7.26
CA LYS A 73 -12.91 18.22 6.86
C LYS A 73 -11.75 19.02 6.26
N ARG A 74 -11.96 19.55 5.05
CA ARG A 74 -11.03 20.48 4.41
C ARG A 74 -10.85 21.73 5.27
N LYS A 75 -9.61 21.98 5.72
CA LYS A 75 -9.20 23.16 6.50
C LYS A 75 -8.82 24.33 5.57
N ARG A 76 -8.58 24.06 4.29
CA ARG A 76 -8.25 25.01 3.23
C ARG A 76 -8.76 24.55 1.87
N GLU A 77 -8.72 25.43 0.88
CA GLU A 77 -9.05 25.08 -0.50
C GLU A 77 -7.92 24.27 -1.15
N PHE A 78 -8.29 23.30 -1.98
CA PHE A 78 -7.36 22.50 -2.78
C PHE A 78 -7.79 22.52 -4.23
N LYS A 79 -6.82 22.54 -5.14
CA LYS A 79 -7.05 22.55 -6.59
C LYS A 79 -7.88 21.36 -7.11
N HIS A 80 -7.80 20.22 -6.43
CA HIS A 80 -8.43 18.97 -6.87
C HIS A 80 -9.51 18.51 -5.90
N SER A 81 -10.53 17.87 -6.44
CA SER A 81 -11.53 17.16 -5.63
C SER A 81 -10.94 15.88 -5.04
N ASP A 82 -11.59 15.34 -4.02
CA ASP A 82 -11.18 14.08 -3.38
C ASP A 82 -11.29 12.91 -4.37
N GLU A 83 -12.36 12.89 -5.16
CA GLU A 83 -12.63 11.92 -6.21
C GLU A 83 -11.56 11.98 -7.30
N GLU A 84 -11.15 13.17 -7.75
CA GLU A 84 -10.08 13.32 -8.74
C GLU A 84 -8.73 12.75 -8.24
N ILE A 85 -8.39 12.99 -6.97
CA ILE A 85 -7.15 12.50 -6.36
C ILE A 85 -7.20 10.97 -6.26
N VAL A 86 -8.30 10.43 -5.72
CA VAL A 86 -8.52 8.98 -5.61
C VAL A 86 -8.45 8.33 -6.98
N ALA A 87 -9.14 8.89 -7.99
CA ALA A 87 -9.13 8.34 -9.35
C ALA A 87 -7.72 8.26 -9.92
N LYS A 88 -6.89 9.29 -9.74
CA LYS A 88 -5.50 9.29 -10.23
C LYS A 88 -4.67 8.18 -9.58
N ILE A 89 -4.75 8.05 -8.26
CA ILE A 89 -4.00 7.02 -7.52
C ILE A 89 -4.48 5.63 -7.93
N MET A 90 -5.80 5.39 -7.91
CA MET A 90 -6.35 4.07 -8.17
C MET A 90 -6.23 3.65 -9.63
N THR A 91 -6.31 4.58 -10.59
CA THR A 91 -5.98 4.31 -12.01
C THR A 91 -4.54 3.87 -12.16
N TYR A 92 -3.61 4.53 -11.47
CA TYR A 92 -2.20 4.15 -11.52
C TYR A 92 -1.98 2.72 -10.99
N LEU A 93 -2.69 2.33 -9.93
CA LEU A 93 -2.64 0.97 -9.39
C LEU A 93 -3.30 -0.05 -10.32
N ALA A 94 -4.45 0.28 -10.91
CA ALA A 94 -5.16 -0.58 -11.88
C ALA A 94 -4.28 -0.89 -13.11
N ARG A 95 -3.58 0.13 -13.63
CA ARG A 95 -2.61 -0.02 -14.75
C ARG A 95 -1.47 -0.99 -14.43
N MET A 96 -1.06 -1.13 -13.17
CA MET A 96 -0.06 -2.14 -12.81
C MET A 96 -0.60 -3.54 -13.07
N VAL A 97 -1.85 -3.81 -12.66
CA VAL A 97 -2.52 -5.09 -12.92
C VAL A 97 -2.73 -5.29 -14.41
N GLU A 98 -3.25 -4.29 -15.12
CA GLU A 98 -3.47 -4.30 -16.57
C GLU A 98 -2.21 -4.72 -17.33
N THR A 99 -1.03 -4.22 -16.91
CA THR A 99 0.24 -4.58 -17.54
C THR A 99 0.53 -6.09 -17.48
N SER A 100 0.00 -6.79 -16.47
CA SER A 100 0.09 -8.25 -16.34
C SER A 100 -1.19 -8.98 -16.75
N SER A 101 -2.21 -8.29 -17.22
CA SER A 101 -3.41 -8.90 -17.78
C SER A 101 -3.17 -9.39 -19.20
N SER A 102 -3.95 -10.40 -19.59
CA SER A 102 -4.02 -10.90 -20.95
C SER A 102 -4.77 -9.92 -21.84
N SER A 103 -4.22 -9.69 -23.02
CA SER A 103 -4.81 -8.90 -24.10
C SER A 103 -4.59 -9.63 -25.42
N HIS A 104 -5.23 -9.17 -26.49
CA HIS A 104 -5.07 -9.76 -27.82
C HIS A 104 -3.59 -9.82 -28.26
N PHE A 105 -2.84 -8.73 -28.06
CA PHE A 105 -1.42 -8.65 -28.45
C PHE A 105 -0.46 -9.27 -27.43
N TYR A 106 -0.87 -9.34 -26.17
CA TYR A 106 -0.06 -9.87 -25.08
C TYR A 106 -0.86 -10.87 -24.24
N PRO A 107 -1.00 -12.13 -24.70
CA PRO A 107 -1.81 -13.13 -24.00
C PRO A 107 -1.33 -13.45 -22.59
N ARG A 108 -0.04 -13.23 -22.32
CA ARG A 108 0.58 -13.40 -20.98
C ARG A 108 0.87 -12.05 -20.29
N GLY A 109 0.40 -10.93 -20.82
CA GLY A 109 0.76 -9.60 -20.36
C GLY A 109 2.11 -9.09 -20.90
N ARG A 110 2.44 -7.86 -20.55
CA ARG A 110 3.60 -7.12 -21.07
C ARG A 110 4.80 -7.27 -20.15
N LYS A 111 6.00 -7.20 -20.74
CA LYS A 111 7.25 -7.09 -19.98
C LYS A 111 7.23 -5.82 -19.13
N ASN A 112 7.57 -5.91 -17.85
CA ASN A 112 7.53 -4.77 -16.94
C ASN A 112 8.62 -4.83 -15.88
N ARG A 113 8.95 -3.69 -15.28
CA ARG A 113 9.90 -3.57 -14.17
C ARG A 113 9.43 -4.27 -12.88
N MET A 114 8.13 -4.59 -12.80
CA MET A 114 7.51 -5.27 -11.67
C MET A 114 6.95 -6.63 -12.13
N PRO A 115 7.17 -7.71 -11.36
CA PRO A 115 6.70 -9.05 -11.74
C PRO A 115 5.16 -9.15 -11.65
N PRO A 116 4.53 -10.04 -12.45
CA PRO A 116 3.07 -10.20 -12.46
C PRO A 116 2.46 -10.42 -11.08
N ALA A 117 3.08 -11.28 -10.27
CA ALA A 117 2.62 -11.57 -8.92
C ALA A 117 2.46 -10.31 -8.05
N VAL A 118 3.37 -9.34 -8.14
CA VAL A 118 3.31 -8.09 -7.38
C VAL A 118 2.32 -7.11 -8.01
N ASN A 119 2.20 -7.10 -9.35
CA ASN A 119 1.18 -6.33 -10.03
C ASN A 119 -0.23 -6.73 -9.54
N TYR A 120 -0.54 -8.02 -9.46
CA TYR A 120 -1.85 -8.51 -8.99
C TYR A 120 -2.20 -8.12 -7.54
N ILE A 121 -1.22 -7.93 -6.66
CA ILE A 121 -1.47 -7.43 -5.30
C ILE A 121 -2.22 -6.10 -5.35
N HIS A 122 -1.89 -5.23 -6.32
CA HIS A 122 -2.51 -3.92 -6.43
C HIS A 122 -4.00 -3.99 -6.72
N GLY A 123 -4.49 -5.05 -7.40
CA GLY A 123 -5.93 -5.30 -7.58
C GLY A 123 -6.69 -5.32 -6.25
N THR A 124 -6.09 -5.95 -5.24
CA THR A 124 -6.67 -6.01 -3.89
C THR A 124 -6.61 -4.67 -3.15
N VAL A 125 -5.74 -3.75 -3.57
CA VAL A 125 -5.60 -2.42 -2.96
C VAL A 125 -6.58 -1.45 -3.61
N HIS A 126 -6.61 -1.33 -4.93
CA HIS A 126 -7.42 -0.32 -5.59
C HIS A 126 -8.89 -0.73 -5.74
N TYR A 127 -9.17 -2.02 -5.96
CA TYR A 127 -10.55 -2.50 -6.14
C TYR A 127 -11.18 -2.92 -4.81
N ASN A 128 -10.48 -3.77 -4.03
CA ASN A 128 -11.02 -4.28 -2.76
C ASN A 128 -10.75 -3.38 -1.54
N GLY A 129 -9.73 -2.52 -1.62
CA GLY A 129 -9.30 -1.68 -0.51
C GLY A 129 -10.25 -0.52 -0.21
N VAL A 130 -9.83 0.34 0.72
CA VAL A 130 -10.55 1.56 1.10
C VAL A 130 -9.63 2.76 1.12
N SER A 131 -10.18 3.94 0.83
CA SER A 131 -9.46 5.21 0.89
C SER A 131 -9.82 5.99 2.15
N LEU A 132 -8.83 6.60 2.80
CA LEU A 132 -9.02 7.61 3.83
C LEU A 132 -8.27 8.87 3.41
N ILE A 133 -8.95 10.01 3.40
CA ILE A 133 -8.41 11.23 2.80
C ILE A 133 -8.23 12.30 3.89
N PHE A 134 -7.04 12.89 3.91
CA PHE A 134 -6.63 13.94 4.86
C PHE A 134 -6.04 15.13 4.11
N ASP A 135 -6.03 16.30 4.73
CA ASP A 135 -5.41 17.49 4.11
C ASP A 135 -3.90 17.30 3.92
N ASP A 136 -3.22 16.87 4.98
CA ASP A 136 -1.76 16.68 5.06
C ASP A 136 -1.40 15.64 6.15
N PHE A 137 -0.11 15.49 6.46
CA PHE A 137 0.36 14.54 7.46
C PHE A 137 -0.05 14.92 8.88
N GLN A 138 -0.12 16.22 9.18
CA GLN A 138 -0.50 16.76 10.48
C GLN A 138 -1.99 16.48 10.77
N ASP A 139 -2.84 16.68 9.77
CA ASP A 139 -4.25 16.32 9.84
C ASP A 139 -4.44 14.82 10.08
N ALA A 140 -3.73 13.96 9.34
CA ALA A 140 -3.78 12.52 9.60
C ALA A 140 -3.23 12.14 10.99
N LEU A 141 -2.16 12.80 11.46
CA LEU A 141 -1.61 12.58 12.80
C LEU A 141 -2.65 12.86 13.88
N GLU A 142 -3.35 14.01 13.79
CA GLU A 142 -4.43 14.37 14.70
C GLU A 142 -5.50 13.27 14.76
N HIS A 143 -5.95 12.79 13.61
CA HIS A 143 -6.97 11.74 13.54
C HIS A 143 -6.47 10.40 14.08
N PHE A 144 -5.33 9.87 13.63
CA PHE A 144 -4.86 8.55 14.06
C PHE A 144 -4.41 8.49 15.54
N THR A 145 -4.21 9.64 16.16
CA THR A 145 -3.88 9.76 17.59
C THR A 145 -5.09 10.07 18.46
N ASP A 146 -6.21 10.46 17.85
CA ASP A 146 -7.52 10.49 18.50
C ASP A 146 -7.93 9.06 18.90
N PRO A 147 -8.20 8.80 20.20
CA PRO A 147 -8.55 7.47 20.67
C PRO A 147 -9.85 6.90 20.05
N VAL A 148 -10.80 7.75 19.69
CA VAL A 148 -12.07 7.32 19.11
C VAL A 148 -11.88 6.95 17.65
N PHE A 149 -11.23 7.81 16.87
CA PHE A 149 -10.90 7.52 15.47
C PHE A 149 -10.05 6.26 15.35
N TYR A 150 -9.02 6.12 16.19
CA TYR A 150 -8.18 4.91 16.20
C TYR A 150 -8.98 3.63 16.43
N LYS A 151 -9.92 3.63 17.39
CA LYS A 151 -10.74 2.45 17.68
C LYS A 151 -11.65 2.09 16.52
N ASP A 152 -12.34 3.07 15.94
CA ASP A 152 -13.23 2.84 14.81
C ASP A 152 -12.47 2.40 13.56
N PHE A 153 -11.34 3.04 13.27
CA PHE A 153 -10.45 2.67 12.17
C PHE A 153 -9.94 1.24 12.31
N PHE A 154 -9.44 0.89 13.50
CA PHE A 154 -8.94 -0.46 13.76
C PHE A 154 -10.07 -1.50 13.66
N LYS A 155 -11.26 -1.20 14.19
CA LYS A 155 -12.44 -2.07 14.06
C LYS A 155 -12.81 -2.28 12.59
N MET A 156 -12.81 -1.21 11.78
CA MET A 156 -13.08 -1.26 10.35
C MET A 156 -12.07 -2.21 9.65
N ILE A 157 -10.77 -2.03 9.86
CA ILE A 157 -9.74 -2.91 9.25
C ILE A 157 -10.01 -4.38 9.59
N MET A 158 -10.25 -4.67 10.87
CA MET A 158 -10.36 -6.05 11.34
C MET A 158 -11.68 -6.72 10.90
N LYS A 159 -12.77 -5.96 10.78
CA LYS A 159 -14.08 -6.48 10.37
C LYS A 159 -14.24 -6.53 8.87
N GLU A 160 -13.91 -5.44 8.19
CA GLU A 160 -14.02 -5.34 6.73
C GLU A 160 -12.93 -6.12 6.02
N LYS A 161 -11.77 -6.33 6.66
CA LYS A 161 -10.64 -7.06 6.04
C LYS A 161 -10.23 -6.46 4.69
N ARG A 162 -10.12 -5.13 4.63
CA ARG A 162 -9.73 -4.36 3.44
C ARG A 162 -8.39 -3.67 3.70
N GLU A 163 -7.61 -3.46 2.64
CA GLU A 163 -6.35 -2.72 2.72
C GLU A 163 -6.63 -1.20 2.68
N PRO A 164 -6.29 -0.44 3.73
CA PRO A 164 -6.47 1.01 3.72
C PRO A 164 -5.33 1.75 3.02
N THR A 165 -5.71 2.66 2.13
CA THR A 165 -4.84 3.66 1.50
C THR A 165 -5.13 5.03 2.10
N ILE A 166 -4.16 5.57 2.83
CA ILE A 166 -4.23 6.90 3.43
C ILE A 166 -3.72 7.90 2.39
N ILE A 167 -4.56 8.83 1.96
CA ILE A 167 -4.30 9.78 0.88
C ILE A 167 -4.24 11.19 1.46
N PHE A 168 -3.31 12.01 0.97
CA PHE A 168 -3.14 13.40 1.41
C PHE A 168 -3.52 14.35 0.30
N ARG A 169 -4.35 15.37 0.55
CA ARG A 169 -4.78 16.33 -0.48
C ARG A 169 -3.62 17.19 -0.95
N ASP A 170 -2.70 17.55 -0.05
CA ASP A 170 -1.51 18.32 -0.42
C ASP A 170 -0.57 17.49 -1.31
N LYS A 171 -0.41 17.91 -2.57
CA LYS A 171 0.50 17.27 -3.51
C LYS A 171 1.95 17.62 -3.21
N ASP A 172 2.19 18.80 -2.65
CA ASP A 172 3.52 19.35 -2.44
C ASP A 172 3.90 19.26 -0.97
N TYR A 173 4.45 18.11 -0.60
CA TYR A 173 4.69 17.76 0.79
C TYR A 173 6.18 17.75 1.15
N ASP A 174 6.53 17.98 2.42
CA ASP A 174 7.90 17.79 2.90
C ASP A 174 8.25 16.29 2.95
N PRO A 175 9.25 15.81 2.19
CA PRO A 175 9.67 14.42 2.23
C PRO A 175 10.20 13.97 3.59
N GLU A 176 10.80 14.87 4.39
CA GLU A 176 11.28 14.53 5.75
C GLU A 176 10.10 14.32 6.70
N GLU A 177 9.13 15.22 6.68
CA GLU A 177 7.88 15.03 7.43
C GLU A 177 7.18 13.73 7.05
N PHE A 178 7.08 13.42 5.76
CA PHE A 178 6.44 12.17 5.32
C PHE A 178 7.19 10.92 5.83
N ALA A 179 8.52 10.98 5.92
CA ALA A 179 9.32 9.91 6.51
C ALA A 179 8.99 9.74 8.00
N ILE A 180 8.84 10.83 8.75
CA ILE A 180 8.42 10.79 10.16
C ILE A 180 7.00 10.22 10.29
N PHE A 181 6.05 10.71 9.48
CA PHE A 181 4.68 10.19 9.45
C PHE A 181 4.65 8.68 9.14
N SER A 182 5.45 8.22 8.19
CA SER A 182 5.59 6.81 7.86
C SER A 182 6.04 5.99 9.08
N CYS A 183 6.96 6.50 9.89
CA CYS A 183 7.42 5.84 11.12
C CYS A 183 6.39 5.94 12.25
N PHE A 184 5.63 7.03 12.32
CA PHE A 184 4.47 7.14 13.19
C PHE A 184 3.45 6.02 12.91
N MET A 185 3.05 5.80 11.65
CA MET A 185 2.10 4.74 11.33
C MET A 185 2.61 3.35 11.76
N LYS A 186 3.91 3.08 11.62
CA LYS A 186 4.55 1.80 11.98
C LYS A 186 4.75 1.59 13.49
N THR A 187 4.74 2.67 14.26
CA THR A 187 4.76 2.61 15.73
C THR A 187 3.35 2.67 16.31
N ARG A 188 2.37 3.15 15.53
CA ARG A 188 0.97 3.22 15.92
C ARG A 188 0.21 1.92 15.65
N PHE A 189 0.54 1.23 14.56
CA PHE A 189 -0.13 -0.01 14.15
C PHE A 189 0.89 -1.14 14.01
N PRO A 190 0.50 -2.39 14.34
CA PRO A 190 1.38 -3.56 14.20
C PRO A 190 1.46 -4.09 12.76
N PHE A 191 1.05 -3.29 11.78
CA PHE A 191 0.98 -3.69 10.36
C PHE A 191 2.11 -3.06 9.56
N PHE A 192 2.52 -3.75 8.51
CA PHE A 192 3.44 -3.18 7.54
C PHE A 192 2.83 -1.97 6.81
N GLY A 193 3.65 -1.11 6.21
CA GLY A 193 3.14 -0.03 5.40
C GLY A 193 4.22 0.74 4.66
N ASN A 194 3.83 1.31 3.52
CA ASN A 194 4.73 1.96 2.58
C ASN A 194 4.27 3.40 2.27
N PRO A 195 5.16 4.39 2.43
CA PRO A 195 4.90 5.74 1.94
C PRO A 195 5.17 5.79 0.44
N ASN A 196 4.17 6.16 -0.36
CA ASN A 196 4.28 6.34 -1.81
C ASN A 196 4.02 7.80 -2.15
N GLY A 197 4.66 8.34 -3.18
CA GLY A 197 4.43 9.73 -3.56
C GLY A 197 5.05 10.14 -4.89
N ASN A 198 4.80 11.37 -5.29
CA ASN A 198 5.25 11.95 -6.56
C ASN A 198 6.65 12.57 -6.50
N LYS A 199 7.26 12.65 -5.31
CA LYS A 199 8.66 13.07 -5.13
C LYS A 199 9.60 11.85 -5.18
N LYS A 200 10.89 12.08 -4.91
CA LYS A 200 11.89 11.00 -4.82
C LYS A 200 11.41 9.90 -3.86
N ARG A 201 11.81 8.67 -4.14
CA ARG A 201 11.47 7.49 -3.34
C ARG A 201 11.78 7.73 -1.86
N LEU A 202 10.77 7.56 -1.02
CA LEU A 202 10.89 7.60 0.44
C LEU A 202 10.82 6.20 1.00
N HIS A 203 11.77 5.87 1.88
CA HIS A 203 11.84 4.55 2.48
C HIS A 203 11.80 3.40 1.45
N TRP A 204 10.87 2.46 1.65
CA TRP A 204 10.57 1.32 0.79
C TRP A 204 9.48 1.66 -0.25
N GLY A 205 9.11 2.94 -0.33
CA GLY A 205 8.05 3.48 -1.16
C GLY A 205 8.24 3.31 -2.65
N THR A 206 7.14 3.39 -3.38
CA THR A 206 7.13 3.46 -4.83
C THR A 206 6.63 4.81 -5.30
N PRO A 207 6.93 5.19 -6.56
CA PRO A 207 6.30 6.35 -7.17
C PRO A 207 4.77 6.22 -7.13
N SER A 208 4.09 7.32 -6.88
CA SER A 208 2.64 7.47 -6.93
C SER A 208 2.30 8.86 -7.49
N PRO A 209 1.15 9.05 -8.17
CA PRO A 209 0.73 10.37 -8.66
C PRO A 209 0.54 11.42 -7.56
N TRP A 210 0.34 10.95 -6.32
CA TRP A 210 0.03 11.74 -5.13
C TRP A 210 0.66 11.09 -3.88
N PRO A 211 0.99 11.86 -2.83
CA PRO A 211 1.35 11.25 -1.54
C PRO A 211 0.23 10.37 -1.00
N ALA A 212 0.59 9.13 -0.68
CA ALA A 212 -0.28 8.17 -0.04
C ALA A 212 0.53 7.20 0.83
N PHE A 213 -0.01 6.80 1.97
CA PHE A 213 0.53 5.73 2.80
C PHE A 213 -0.36 4.51 2.70
N ASN A 214 0.18 3.42 2.13
CA ASN A 214 -0.53 2.15 2.08
C ASN A 214 -0.24 1.40 3.39
N LEU A 215 -1.23 1.29 4.26
CA LEU A 215 -1.11 0.45 5.46
C LEU A 215 -1.54 -0.97 5.06
N ILE A 216 -0.59 -1.89 5.09
CA ILE A 216 -0.72 -3.25 4.56
C ILE A 216 -1.06 -4.17 5.73
N ALA A 217 -2.34 -4.49 5.91
CA ALA A 217 -2.85 -5.36 6.96
C ALA A 217 -2.75 -6.86 6.61
N GLY A 218 -2.51 -7.21 5.34
CA GLY A 218 -2.30 -8.59 4.87
C GLY A 218 -3.55 -9.24 4.26
N TRP A 219 -4.63 -8.48 4.12
CA TRP A 219 -5.87 -8.91 3.46
C TRP A 219 -5.74 -9.05 1.95
N TRP A 220 -4.64 -8.58 1.36
CA TRP A 220 -4.28 -8.86 -0.03
C TRP A 220 -3.90 -10.33 -0.29
N ILE A 221 -3.42 -11.07 0.72
CA ILE A 221 -2.73 -12.36 0.52
C ILE A 221 -3.66 -13.41 -0.07
N GLU A 222 -4.78 -13.66 0.59
CA GLU A 222 -5.75 -14.68 0.18
C GLU A 222 -6.33 -14.41 -1.22
N PRO A 223 -6.90 -13.23 -1.53
CA PRO A 223 -7.44 -12.96 -2.87
C PRO A 223 -6.35 -13.05 -3.95
N THR A 224 -5.14 -12.55 -3.70
CA THR A 224 -4.04 -12.65 -4.68
C THR A 224 -3.68 -14.11 -4.96
N LYS A 225 -3.61 -14.96 -3.93
CA LYS A 225 -3.31 -16.39 -4.10
C LYS A 225 -4.44 -17.15 -4.79
N LYS A 226 -5.70 -16.78 -4.58
CA LYS A 226 -6.86 -17.39 -5.23
C LYS A 226 -6.87 -17.21 -6.75
N LEU A 227 -6.20 -16.17 -7.28
CA LEU A 227 -6.07 -15.92 -8.72
C LEU A 227 -5.40 -17.04 -9.52
N ARG A 228 -4.71 -18.00 -8.86
CA ARG A 228 -4.16 -19.18 -9.52
C ARG A 228 -5.19 -20.00 -10.27
N ASP A 229 -6.41 -20.02 -9.76
CA ASP A 229 -7.50 -20.82 -10.31
C ASP A 229 -8.52 -19.88 -10.95
N VAL A 230 -8.78 -20.11 -12.24
CA VAL A 230 -9.67 -19.30 -13.07
C VAL A 230 -11.07 -19.20 -12.46
N LYS A 231 -11.55 -20.26 -11.80
CA LYS A 231 -12.88 -20.26 -11.16
C LYS A 231 -13.02 -19.24 -10.04
N ASN A 232 -11.91 -18.74 -9.51
CA ASN A 232 -11.91 -17.78 -8.41
C ASN A 232 -11.79 -16.33 -8.86
N HIS A 233 -11.59 -16.04 -10.15
CA HIS A 233 -11.29 -14.67 -10.61
C HIS A 233 -12.41 -13.68 -10.27
N SER A 234 -13.67 -14.08 -10.40
CA SER A 234 -14.81 -13.27 -9.94
C SER A 234 -14.97 -13.29 -8.41
N LEU A 235 -14.63 -14.39 -7.75
CA LEU A 235 -14.81 -14.58 -6.30
C LEU A 235 -13.83 -13.76 -5.44
N VAL A 236 -12.74 -13.26 -6.02
CA VAL A 236 -11.81 -12.37 -5.31
C VAL A 236 -12.28 -10.93 -5.26
N LEU A 237 -13.31 -10.59 -6.03
CA LEU A 237 -13.90 -9.26 -6.05
C LEU A 237 -14.75 -9.04 -4.79
N ARG A 238 -14.68 -7.84 -4.24
CA ARG A 238 -15.52 -7.45 -3.12
C ARG A 238 -16.55 -6.41 -3.57
N ALA A 239 -17.74 -6.50 -2.99
CA ALA A 239 -18.74 -5.45 -3.11
C ALA A 239 -18.19 -4.09 -2.65
N PRO A 240 -18.81 -2.97 -3.05
CA PRO A 240 -18.46 -1.65 -2.54
C PRO A 240 -18.43 -1.59 -1.01
N PHE A 241 -17.63 -0.69 -0.46
CA PHE A 241 -17.60 -0.44 0.98
C PHE A 241 -18.96 0.08 1.48
N VAL A 242 -19.45 -0.49 2.59
CA VAL A 242 -20.72 -0.07 3.18
C VAL A 242 -20.51 1.21 3.98
N GLN A 243 -21.02 2.30 3.44
CA GLN A 243 -20.99 3.62 4.07
C GLN A 243 -21.86 3.65 5.34
N GLY A 244 -21.61 4.60 6.24
CA GLY A 244 -22.48 4.80 7.41
C GLY A 244 -22.18 3.93 8.64
N VAL A 245 -21.21 2.99 8.56
CA VAL A 245 -20.98 2.00 9.63
C VAL A 245 -19.80 2.37 10.54
N TYR A 246 -18.69 2.82 9.96
CA TYR A 246 -17.46 3.18 10.68
C TYR A 246 -17.09 4.62 10.37
N LEU A 247 -16.30 5.26 11.25
CA LEU A 247 -15.73 6.58 10.96
C LEU A 247 -16.80 7.66 10.70
N GLN A 248 -17.90 7.62 11.47
CA GLN A 248 -19.09 8.48 11.24
C GLN A 248 -19.10 9.77 12.05
N ARG A 249 -18.17 9.97 12.99
CA ARG A 249 -18.17 11.16 13.83
C ARG A 249 -17.59 12.37 13.10
N SER A 250 -18.21 13.52 13.31
CA SER A 250 -17.75 14.80 12.76
C SER A 250 -16.65 15.46 13.60
N ASP A 251 -16.35 14.93 14.77
CA ASP A 251 -15.45 15.53 15.77
C ASP A 251 -14.11 14.81 15.94
N TYR A 252 -13.77 13.87 15.05
CA TYR A 252 -12.47 13.22 15.06
C TYR A 252 -11.32 14.22 14.91
N GLY A 253 -10.17 13.86 15.49
CA GLY A 253 -8.95 14.66 15.43
C GLY A 253 -8.87 15.73 16.51
N LYS A 254 -10.00 16.14 17.12
CA LYS A 254 -10.01 17.13 18.21
C LYS A 254 -9.24 16.70 19.45
N LEU A 255 -9.21 15.40 19.74
CA LEU A 255 -8.44 14.84 20.84
C LEU A 255 -7.05 14.37 20.41
N GLY A 256 -6.67 14.59 19.15
CA GLY A 256 -5.39 14.19 18.57
C GLY A 256 -4.18 14.92 19.14
N ARG A 257 -3.00 14.53 18.67
CA ARG A 257 -1.73 15.22 18.92
C ARG A 257 -1.45 16.17 17.75
N SER A 258 -0.91 17.34 18.08
CA SER A 258 -0.44 18.32 17.10
C SER A 258 1.03 18.17 16.71
N SER A 259 1.73 17.17 17.24
CA SER A 259 3.16 16.99 17.00
C SER A 259 3.62 15.56 17.16
N TYR A 260 4.68 15.23 16.42
CA TYR A 260 5.34 13.93 16.49
C TYR A 260 6.15 13.76 17.78
N MET A 261 6.11 12.55 18.33
CA MET A 261 6.86 12.18 19.54
C MET A 261 8.24 11.62 19.24
N PHE A 262 9.07 11.54 20.28
CA PHE A 262 10.46 11.08 20.14
C PHE A 262 10.61 9.69 19.48
N PRO A 263 9.73 8.67 19.70
CA PRO A 263 9.92 7.37 19.07
C PRO A 263 9.82 7.44 17.55
N GLU A 264 8.94 8.31 17.04
CA GLU A 264 8.65 8.48 15.62
C GLU A 264 9.83 9.17 14.91
N LYS A 265 10.35 10.23 15.53
CA LYS A 265 11.54 10.97 15.05
C LYS A 265 12.78 10.09 15.10
N LEU A 266 12.99 9.35 16.19
CA LEU A 266 14.10 8.43 16.35
C LEU A 266 14.06 7.32 15.28
N TRP A 267 12.89 6.72 15.07
CA TRP A 267 12.74 5.66 14.07
C TRP A 267 12.87 6.16 12.64
N SER A 268 12.43 7.39 12.35
CA SER A 268 12.66 8.02 11.05
C SER A 268 14.16 8.14 10.75
N ARG A 269 14.93 8.69 11.70
CA ARG A 269 16.40 8.79 11.59
C ARG A 269 17.06 7.42 11.42
N PHE A 270 16.69 6.45 12.25
CA PHE A 270 17.22 5.09 12.14
C PHE A 270 16.92 4.45 10.77
N THR A 271 15.68 4.61 10.28
CA THR A 271 15.25 4.07 8.98
C THR A 271 16.02 4.71 7.84
N TYR A 272 16.21 6.04 7.89
CA TYR A 272 17.04 6.78 6.94
C TYR A 272 18.47 6.22 6.88
N PHE A 273 19.14 6.08 8.02
CA PHE A 273 20.49 5.51 8.07
C PHE A 273 20.54 4.07 7.54
N ARG A 274 19.59 3.23 7.93
CA ARG A 274 19.50 1.84 7.46
C ARG A 274 19.38 1.75 5.94
N ILE A 275 18.59 2.64 5.32
CA ILE A 275 18.45 2.66 3.86
C ILE A 275 19.71 3.20 3.20
N LYS A 276 20.30 4.26 3.75
CA LYS A 276 21.57 4.82 3.26
C LYS A 276 22.67 3.76 3.24
N LEU A 277 22.76 2.93 4.29
CA LEU A 277 23.71 1.80 4.37
C LEU A 277 23.50 0.72 3.30
N ARG A 278 22.32 0.64 2.67
CA ARG A 278 22.08 -0.30 1.56
C ARG A 278 22.64 0.19 0.22
N GLY A 279 23.13 1.43 0.13
CA GLY A 279 23.73 2.01 -1.08
C GLY A 279 22.82 1.89 -2.30
N ASP A 280 23.41 1.57 -3.45
CA ASP A 280 22.73 1.54 -4.75
C ASP A 280 21.65 0.46 -4.90
N ARG A 281 21.63 -0.55 -4.01
CA ARG A 281 20.52 -1.52 -3.94
C ARG A 281 19.20 -0.83 -3.57
N GLY A 282 19.28 0.32 -2.91
CA GLY A 282 18.14 1.13 -2.47
C GLY A 282 17.15 0.36 -1.59
N GLY A 283 15.91 0.87 -1.55
CA GLY A 283 14.80 0.32 -0.80
C GLY A 283 14.05 -0.84 -1.48
N MET A 284 14.70 -1.72 -2.23
CA MET A 284 14.01 -2.86 -2.88
C MET A 284 14.44 -4.21 -2.29
N TYR A 285 13.47 -5.07 -2.00
CA TYR A 285 13.71 -6.40 -1.39
C TYR A 285 13.78 -7.52 -2.41
N PHE A 286 12.91 -7.52 -3.43
CA PHE A 286 12.72 -8.65 -4.36
C PHE A 286 13.38 -8.44 -5.73
N THR A 287 13.74 -7.21 -6.05
CA THR A 287 14.39 -6.87 -7.32
C THR A 287 15.55 -5.95 -7.03
N ASP A 288 16.71 -6.24 -7.60
CA ASP A 288 17.86 -5.35 -7.48
C ASP A 288 17.59 -4.06 -8.27
N LYS A 289 17.66 -2.91 -7.59
CA LYS A 289 17.47 -1.60 -8.22
C LYS A 289 18.43 -1.38 -9.38
N ARG A 290 19.66 -1.85 -9.26
CA ARG A 290 20.69 -1.69 -10.29
C ARG A 290 20.30 -2.39 -11.59
N LYS A 291 19.63 -3.54 -11.50
CA LYS A 291 19.13 -4.27 -12.68
C LYS A 291 18.00 -3.51 -13.36
N ILE A 292 17.04 -3.01 -12.58
CA ILE A 292 15.94 -2.19 -13.10
C ILE A 292 16.45 -0.91 -13.75
N ASP A 293 17.42 -0.24 -13.12
CA ASP A 293 18.01 0.99 -13.65
C ASP A 293 18.82 0.71 -14.94
N LYS A 294 19.36 -0.51 -15.11
CA LYS A 294 19.98 -1.01 -16.36
C LYS A 294 18.98 -1.54 -17.40
N GLY A 295 17.68 -1.40 -17.17
CA GLY A 295 16.64 -1.77 -18.15
C GLY A 295 16.10 -3.20 -18.02
N PHE A 296 16.40 -3.93 -16.93
CA PHE A 296 15.80 -5.23 -16.68
C PHE A 296 14.28 -5.15 -16.62
N LEU A 297 13.61 -6.09 -17.30
CA LEU A 297 12.16 -6.27 -17.27
C LEU A 297 11.86 -7.73 -16.97
N TYR A 298 10.86 -7.97 -16.11
CA TYR A 298 10.28 -9.29 -15.91
C TYR A 298 9.52 -9.70 -17.16
N ASP A 299 9.82 -10.90 -17.66
CA ASP A 299 9.03 -11.54 -18.71
C ASP A 299 7.91 -12.36 -18.08
N PRO A 300 6.63 -12.00 -18.28
CA PRO A 300 5.53 -12.75 -17.70
C PRO A 300 5.38 -14.16 -18.31
N SER A 301 6.03 -14.42 -19.44
CA SER A 301 6.04 -15.73 -20.10
C SER A 301 7.17 -16.64 -19.60
N ASN A 302 8.20 -16.07 -18.98
CA ASN A 302 9.37 -16.78 -18.47
C ASN A 302 9.74 -16.23 -17.08
N LEU A 303 9.03 -16.72 -16.07
CA LEU A 303 9.17 -16.24 -14.70
C LEU A 303 10.43 -16.81 -14.05
N ILE A 304 11.19 -15.94 -13.40
CA ILE A 304 12.37 -16.36 -12.64
C ILE A 304 11.93 -17.19 -11.43
N THR A 305 12.36 -18.43 -11.37
CA THR A 305 12.15 -19.39 -10.29
C THR A 305 13.16 -19.21 -9.15
N LEU A 306 12.88 -19.84 -8.00
CA LEU A 306 13.82 -19.87 -6.88
C LEU A 306 15.18 -20.50 -7.27
N LYS A 307 15.16 -21.57 -8.07
CA LYS A 307 16.37 -22.26 -8.53
C LYS A 307 17.26 -21.32 -9.33
N GLU A 308 16.68 -20.58 -10.28
CA GLU A 308 17.41 -19.61 -11.12
C GLU A 308 17.96 -18.45 -10.27
N ARG A 309 17.21 -17.97 -9.27
CA ARG A 309 17.71 -16.96 -8.33
C ARG A 309 18.90 -17.42 -7.49
N ILE A 310 18.87 -18.68 -7.03
CA ILE A 310 19.98 -19.25 -6.27
C ILE A 310 21.21 -19.38 -7.17
N TYR A 311 21.02 -19.87 -8.39
CA TYR A 311 22.08 -19.99 -9.38
C TYR A 311 22.73 -18.64 -9.71
N GLU A 312 21.93 -17.61 -10.02
CA GLU A 312 22.38 -16.23 -10.25
C GLU A 312 23.24 -15.68 -9.11
N LYS A 313 22.90 -16.01 -7.85
CA LYS A 313 23.66 -15.56 -6.68
C LYS A 313 24.99 -16.30 -6.50
N ILE A 314 25.05 -17.57 -6.88
CA ILE A 314 26.25 -18.42 -6.71
C ILE A 314 27.26 -18.16 -7.83
N MET A 315 26.78 -18.03 -9.07
CA MET A 315 27.65 -18.04 -10.26
C MET A 315 28.00 -16.65 -10.82
N GLY A 316 27.36 -15.58 -10.34
CA GLY A 316 27.40 -14.28 -11.02
C GLY A 316 26.42 -14.26 -12.22
N GLU A 317 26.11 -13.06 -12.73
CA GLU A 317 24.93 -12.80 -13.59
C GLU A 317 24.76 -13.74 -14.81
N ILE A 318 23.49 -14.08 -15.10
CA ILE A 318 22.98 -14.41 -16.46
C ILE A 318 22.71 -13.10 -17.19
#